data_AF-A0A2G9M211-F1
#
_entry.id   AF-A0A2G9M211-F1
#
_cell.length_a   1.000
_cell.length_b   1.000
_cell.length_c   1.000
_cell.angle_alpha   90.00
_cell.angle_beta   90.00
_cell.angle_gamma   90.00
#
_symmetry.space_group_name_H-M   'P 1'
#
loop_
_entity.id
_entity.type
_entity.pdbx_description
1 polymer ?
#
loop_
_entity_poly.entity_id
_entity_poly.type
_entity_poly.pdbx_seq_one_letter_code
_entity_poly.pdbx_strand_id
1 'polypeptide(L)'
;MKMEDRNARIAYFSMELGLSKQMPTYCGGLGLLAGDLLYSAADLNLPIVGVTLLYKKGHFYQKINAGEQQELPVHWSHDDFLMRLPQKIAVTIEGRSVAVQAWGFTIKGNADVPVIFLDTDL
;
A
#
# COMPACT_ATOMS: atom_id res chain seq x y z
N MET A 1 14.76 6.78 0.50
CA MET A 1 13.70 7.63 1.09
C MET A 1 14.31 8.41 2.25
N LYS A 2 14.48 9.74 2.12
CA LYS A 2 14.82 10.59 3.28
C LYS A 2 13.50 10.89 3.98
N MET A 3 13.26 10.27 5.13
CA MET A 3 12.23 10.73 6.05
C MET A 3 12.74 12.08 6.57
N GLU A 4 12.34 13.20 5.95
CA GLU A 4 12.53 14.49 6.61
C GLU A 4 11.76 14.44 7.93
N ASP A 5 12.38 14.99 8.97
CA ASP A 5 12.00 14.88 10.38
C ASP A 5 10.71 15.64 10.72
N ARG A 6 9.64 15.36 9.96
CA ARG A 6 8.26 15.66 10.36
C ARG A 6 7.81 14.46 11.17
N ASN A 7 7.79 14.65 12.48
CA ASN A 7 7.32 13.68 13.45
C ASN A 7 5.86 13.28 13.10
N ALA A 8 5.68 12.22 12.31
CA ALA A 8 4.37 11.77 11.87
C ALA A 8 3.54 11.45 13.11
N ARG A 9 2.46 12.19 13.33
CA ARG A 9 1.62 12.05 14.53
C ARG A 9 0.45 11.11 14.32
N ILE A 10 0.16 10.77 13.06
CA ILE A 10 -1.00 9.99 12.65
C ILE A 10 -0.53 8.84 11.77
N ALA A 11 -0.87 7.61 12.16
CA ALA A 11 -0.73 6.45 11.30
C ALA A 11 -2.13 6.01 10.84
N TYR A 12 -2.37 6.08 9.52
CA TYR A 12 -3.64 5.70 8.91
C TYR A 12 -3.52 4.31 8.29
N PHE A 13 -4.22 3.35 8.89
CA PHE A 13 -4.21 1.96 8.47
C PHE A 13 -5.42 1.69 7.57
N SER A 14 -5.17 1.08 6.41
CA SER A 14 -6.22 0.57 5.54
C SER A 14 -5.79 -0.74 4.91
N MET A 15 -6.76 -1.63 4.68
CA MET A 15 -6.53 -2.88 3.94
C MET A 15 -6.40 -2.64 2.44
N GLU A 16 -6.75 -1.46 1.95
CA GLU A 16 -6.64 -1.10 0.54
C GLU A 16 -6.17 0.35 0.40
N LEU A 17 -5.36 0.63 -0.61
CA LEU A 17 -4.95 1.98 -1.00
C LEU A 17 -4.94 2.13 -2.52
N GLY A 18 -5.75 3.06 -3.03
CA GLY A 18 -5.76 3.48 -4.43
C GLY A 18 -4.75 4.58 -4.69
N LEU A 19 -3.49 4.22 -4.94
CA LEU A 19 -2.41 5.21 -5.15
C LEU A 19 -2.10 5.46 -6.62
N SER A 20 -2.17 4.41 -7.44
CA SER A 20 -1.89 4.45 -8.87
C SER A 20 -2.71 3.37 -9.57
N LYS A 21 -3.12 3.63 -10.81
CA LYS A 21 -3.82 2.64 -11.65
C LYS A 21 -2.99 1.40 -11.95
N GLN A 22 -1.65 1.51 -11.84
CA GLN A 22 -0.73 0.40 -12.09
C GLN A 22 -0.39 -0.39 -10.82
N MET A 23 -0.86 0.07 -9.66
CA MET A 23 -0.69 -0.60 -8.36
C MET A 23 -2.04 -1.24 -7.98
N PRO A 24 -2.21 -2.56 -8.13
CA PRO A 24 -3.46 -3.25 -7.85
C PRO A 24 -3.65 -3.49 -6.34
N THR A 25 -3.54 -2.44 -5.54
CA THR A 25 -3.60 -2.47 -4.06
C THR A 25 -4.96 -2.01 -3.52
N TYR A 26 -5.99 -1.98 -4.37
CA TYR A 26 -7.37 -1.65 -4.04
C TYR A 26 -8.36 -2.30 -5.01
N CYS A 27 -9.63 -2.41 -4.62
CA CYS A 27 -10.71 -2.90 -5.48
C CYS A 27 -11.99 -2.09 -5.48
N GLY A 28 -12.18 -1.23 -4.48
CA GLY A 28 -13.46 -0.54 -4.32
C GLY A 28 -13.32 0.83 -3.68
N GLY A 29 -14.44 1.32 -3.17
CA GLY A 29 -14.55 2.64 -2.56
C GLY A 29 -13.66 2.83 -1.34
N LEU A 30 -13.36 1.75 -0.58
CA LEU A 30 -12.49 1.83 0.59
C LEU A 30 -11.08 2.29 0.19
N GLY A 31 -10.43 1.60 -0.75
CA GLY A 31 -9.09 1.95 -1.16
C GLY A 31 -9.02 3.28 -1.91
N LEU A 32 -10.04 3.61 -2.71
CA LEU A 32 -10.10 4.91 -3.38
C LEU A 32 -10.18 6.07 -2.37
N LEU A 33 -11.11 5.98 -1.41
CA LEU A 33 -11.26 6.96 -0.34
C LEU A 33 -9.99 7.07 0.52
N ALA A 34 -9.38 5.93 0.85
CA ALA A 34 -8.15 5.90 1.63
C ALA A 34 -6.98 6.56 0.88
N GLY A 35 -6.88 6.36 -0.45
CA GLY A 35 -5.93 7.07 -1.30
C GLY A 35 -6.19 8.57 -1.31
N ASP A 36 -7.42 8.99 -1.60
CA ASP A 36 -7.83 10.40 -1.65
C ASP A 36 -7.59 11.13 -0.32
N LEU A 37 -7.80 10.44 0.81
CA LEU A 37 -7.51 10.96 2.13
C LEU A 37 -6.01 11.27 2.29
N LEU A 38 -5.13 10.35 1.87
CA LEU A 38 -3.68 10.55 1.97
C LEU A 38 -3.18 11.62 1.00
N TYR A 39 -3.73 11.71 -0.23
CA TYR A 39 -3.45 12.81 -1.15
C TYR A 39 -3.90 14.15 -0.57
N SER A 40 -5.12 14.23 -0.02
CA SER A 40 -5.60 15.46 0.64
C SER A 40 -4.72 15.84 1.83
N ALA A 41 -4.25 14.86 2.59
CA ALA A 41 -3.34 15.11 3.71
C ALA A 41 -1.96 15.63 3.26
N ALA A 42 -1.47 15.17 2.09
CA ALA A 42 -0.27 15.70 1.44
C ALA A 42 -0.46 17.16 1.02
N ASP A 43 -1.61 17.52 0.47
CA ASP A 43 -1.93 18.89 0.07
C ASP A 43 -2.13 19.83 1.27
N LEU A 44 -2.65 19.31 2.38
CA LEU A 44 -2.87 20.05 3.63
C LEU A 44 -1.66 20.06 4.57
N ASN A 45 -0.52 19.49 4.16
CA ASN A 45 0.71 19.39 4.96
C ASN A 45 0.52 18.71 6.33
N LEU A 46 -0.34 17.68 6.39
CA LEU A 46 -0.60 16.97 7.64
C LEU A 46 0.50 15.95 7.97
N PRO A 47 0.87 15.78 9.26
CA PRO A 47 1.91 14.84 9.69
C PRO A 47 1.36 13.40 9.76
N ILE A 48 1.10 12.80 8.61
CA ILE A 48 0.48 11.46 8.47
C ILE A 48 1.40 10.46 7.76
N VAL A 49 1.25 9.18 8.09
CA VAL A 49 1.80 8.04 7.34
C VAL A 49 0.67 7.07 6.99
N GLY A 50 0.62 6.62 5.73
CA GLY A 50 -0.27 5.54 5.31
C GLY A 50 0.37 4.17 5.59
N VAL A 51 -0.42 3.20 6.04
CA VAL A 51 0.05 1.83 6.25
C VAL A 51 -0.95 0.83 5.66
N THR A 52 -0.44 -0.11 4.87
CA THR A 52 -1.24 -1.17 4.24
C THR A 52 -0.43 -2.45 4.04
N LEU A 53 -1.08 -3.50 3.55
CA LEU A 53 -0.42 -4.75 3.18
C LEU A 53 0.04 -4.73 1.72
N LEU A 54 1.13 -5.43 1.42
CA LEU A 54 1.58 -5.62 0.05
C LEU A 54 0.86 -6.80 -0.62
N TYR A 55 -0.13 -6.51 -1.46
CA TYR A 55 -0.83 -7.54 -2.24
C TYR A 55 -0.12 -7.82 -3.57
N LYS A 56 0.72 -8.86 -3.62
CA LYS A 56 1.48 -9.24 -4.83
C LYS A 56 0.61 -9.71 -6.00
N LYS A 57 -0.64 -10.11 -5.76
CA LYS A 57 -1.57 -10.60 -6.80
C LYS A 57 -2.76 -9.68 -7.07
N GLY A 58 -2.84 -8.55 -6.36
CA GLY A 58 -4.04 -7.72 -6.32
C GLY A 58 -5.30 -8.51 -5.98
N HIS A 59 -6.46 -8.04 -6.46
CA HIS A 59 -7.70 -8.79 -6.37
C HIS A 59 -7.84 -9.82 -7.49
N PHE A 60 -8.20 -9.39 -8.70
CA PHE A 60 -8.18 -10.21 -9.91
C PHE A 60 -8.34 -9.32 -11.15
N TYR A 61 -7.88 -9.83 -12.29
CA TYR A 61 -8.23 -9.29 -13.59
C TYR A 61 -9.50 -9.98 -14.09
N GLN A 62 -10.55 -9.20 -14.30
CA GLN A 62 -11.83 -9.70 -14.81
C GLN A 62 -11.76 -9.89 -16.33
N LYS A 63 -12.01 -11.11 -16.80
CA LYS A 63 -12.21 -11.41 -18.22
C LYS A 63 -13.63 -11.94 -18.41
N ILE A 64 -14.39 -11.35 -19.32
CA ILE A 64 -15.72 -11.86 -19.68
C ILE A 64 -15.58 -12.76 -20.92
N ASN A 65 -16.06 -14.00 -20.83
CA ASN A 65 -16.07 -14.95 -21.93
C ASN A 65 -17.46 -15.59 -22.04
N ALA A 66 -18.11 -15.45 -23.20
CA ALA A 66 -19.45 -16.00 -23.45
C ALA A 66 -20.51 -15.63 -22.38
N GLY A 67 -20.41 -14.45 -21.78
CA GLY A 67 -21.31 -13.99 -20.71
C GLY A 67 -20.93 -14.45 -19.30
N GLU A 68 -19.89 -15.26 -19.15
CA GLU A 68 -19.37 -15.72 -17.87
C GLU A 68 -18.13 -14.91 -17.46
N GLN A 69 -18.03 -14.60 -16.17
CA GLN A 69 -16.85 -14.00 -15.59
C GLN A 69 -15.77 -15.06 -15.34
N GLN A 70 -14.55 -14.75 -15.77
CA GLN A 70 -13.33 -15.48 -15.44
C GLN A 70 -12.40 -14.57 -14.65
N GLU A 71 -11.83 -15.11 -13.57
CA GLU A 71 -10.87 -14.41 -12.72
C GLU A 71 -9.46 -14.84 -13.10
N LEU A 72 -8.63 -13.87 -13.49
CA LEU A 72 -7.22 -14.10 -13.81
C LEU A 72 -6.33 -13.40 -12.78
N PRO A 73 -5.14 -13.95 -12.47
CA PRO A 73 -4.19 -13.26 -11.62
C PRO A 73 -3.79 -11.89 -12.19
N VAL A 74 -3.64 -10.89 -11.32
CA VAL A 74 -3.01 -9.63 -11.71
C VAL A 74 -1.50 -9.79 -11.63
N HIS A 75 -0.82 -9.52 -12.73
CA HIS A 75 0.64 -9.49 -12.78
C HIS A 75 1.12 -8.05 -12.66
N TRP A 76 1.90 -7.77 -11.63
CA TRP A 76 2.58 -6.49 -11.46
C TRP A 76 3.90 -6.70 -10.73
N SER A 77 4.87 -5.83 -10.98
CA SER A 77 6.17 -5.80 -10.30
C SER A 77 6.11 -4.70 -9.25
N HIS A 78 6.07 -5.07 -7.97
CA HIS A 78 6.01 -4.09 -6.89
C HIS A 78 7.33 -3.32 -6.75
N ASP A 79 8.46 -3.92 -7.12
CA ASP A 79 9.77 -3.28 -7.19
C ASP A 79 9.81 -2.06 -8.12
N ASP A 80 8.94 -2.02 -9.14
CA ASP A 80 8.85 -0.89 -10.08
C ASP A 80 8.26 0.37 -9.41
N PHE A 81 7.52 0.21 -8.30
CA PHE A 81 6.81 1.29 -7.62
C PHE A 81 7.30 1.53 -6.19
N LEU A 82 7.76 0.48 -5.52
CA LEU A 82 8.04 0.47 -4.10
C LEU A 82 9.54 0.32 -3.84
N MET A 83 10.05 1.08 -2.88
CA MET A 83 11.42 0.94 -2.40
C MET A 83 11.45 0.04 -1.17
N ARG A 84 12.19 -1.08 -1.23
CA ARG A 84 12.43 -1.91 -0.06
C ARG A 84 13.11 -1.10 1.05
N LEU A 85 12.55 -1.14 2.25
CA LEU A 85 13.10 -0.45 3.42
C LEU A 85 14.00 -1.41 4.23
N PRO A 86 15.01 -0.93 4.97
CA PRO A 86 15.90 -1.80 5.75
C PRO A 86 15.19 -2.46 6.95
N GLN A 87 14.04 -1.92 7.37
CA GLN A 87 13.31 -2.41 8.53
C GLN A 87 12.62 -3.75 8.24
N LYS A 88 12.91 -4.72 9.11
CA LYS A 88 12.25 -6.03 9.16
C LYS A 88 11.85 -6.28 10.62
N ILE A 89 10.60 -6.65 10.84
CA ILE A 89 10.07 -6.96 12.17
C ILE A 89 9.57 -8.40 12.22
N ALA A 90 9.35 -8.92 13.42
CA ALA A 90 8.66 -10.19 13.63
C ALA A 90 7.39 -9.94 14.43
N VAL A 91 6.27 -10.51 13.99
CA VAL A 91 4.97 -10.45 14.65
C VAL A 91 4.56 -11.87 15.02
N THR A 92 4.13 -12.09 16.26
CA THR A 92 3.61 -13.39 16.68
C THR A 92 2.15 -13.52 16.27
N ILE A 93 1.84 -14.51 15.42
CA ILE A 93 0.48 -14.82 14.97
C ILE A 93 0.22 -16.28 15.28
N GLU A 94 -0.79 -16.56 16.12
CA GLU A 94 -1.13 -17.93 16.54
C GLU A 94 0.06 -18.75 17.06
N GLY A 95 0.94 -18.11 17.85
CA GLY A 95 2.15 -18.73 18.39
C GLY A 95 3.30 -18.92 17.39
N ARG A 96 3.11 -18.54 16.12
CA ARG A 96 4.16 -18.56 15.09
C ARG A 96 4.78 -17.17 14.95
N SER A 97 6.11 -17.13 14.83
CA SER A 97 6.82 -15.89 14.49
C SER A 97 6.74 -15.65 12.98
N VAL A 98 6.08 -14.58 12.57
CA VAL A 98 5.92 -14.17 11.18
C VAL A 98 6.81 -12.95 10.92
N ALA A 99 7.75 -13.09 10.00
CA ALA A 99 8.60 -11.99 9.60
C ALA A 99 7.87 -11.04 8.64
N VAL A 100 8.05 -9.73 8.83
CA VAL A 100 7.43 -8.68 8.00
C VAL A 100 8.51 -7.75 7.47
N GLN A 101 8.57 -7.59 6.16
CA GLN A 101 9.41 -6.63 5.44
C GLN A 101 8.61 -5.38 5.11
N ALA A 102 9.17 -4.21 5.38
CA ALA A 102 8.56 -2.95 4.98
C ALA A 102 9.03 -2.53 3.57
N TRP A 103 8.09 -1.99 2.81
CA TRP A 103 8.29 -1.35 1.50
C TRP A 103 7.71 0.06 1.55
N GLY A 104 8.38 1.02 0.91
CA GLY A 104 8.02 2.43 0.96
C GLY A 104 7.54 2.96 -0.38
N PHE A 105 6.49 3.76 -0.34
CA PHE A 105 6.04 4.65 -1.40
C PHE A 105 5.93 6.07 -0.85
N THR A 106 6.02 7.09 -1.71
CA THR A 106 5.84 8.48 -1.29
C THR A 106 4.81 9.15 -2.17
N ILE A 107 3.69 9.55 -1.58
CA ILE A 107 2.73 10.43 -2.21
C ILE A 107 3.34 11.84 -2.26
N LYS A 108 3.27 12.47 -3.43
CA LYS A 108 3.74 13.83 -3.67
C LYS A 108 2.56 14.79 -3.66
N GLY A 109 2.70 15.88 -2.92
CA GLY A 109 1.76 17.00 -2.83
C GLY A 109 2.49 18.25 -2.35
N ASN A 110 1.82 19.13 -1.62
CA ASN A 110 2.49 20.25 -0.93
C ASN A 110 3.50 19.77 0.13
N ALA A 111 3.23 18.60 0.72
CA ALA A 111 4.11 17.84 1.58
C ALA A 111 4.16 16.38 1.13
N ASP A 112 5.36 15.79 1.19
CA ASP A 112 5.52 14.34 1.04
C ASP A 112 4.80 13.59 2.17
N VAL A 113 3.95 12.63 1.79
CA VAL A 113 3.31 11.66 2.70
C VAL A 113 3.88 10.27 2.44
N PRO A 114 4.57 9.66 3.42
CA PRO A 114 5.06 8.29 3.28
C PRO A 114 3.90 7.29 3.37
N VAL A 115 4.00 6.23 2.57
CA VAL A 115 3.12 5.06 2.66
C VAL A 115 3.98 3.81 2.82
N ILE A 116 3.66 2.99 3.81
CA ILE A 116 4.34 1.74 4.12
C ILE A 116 3.46 0.57 3.68
N PHE A 117 4.04 -0.32 2.90
CA PHE A 117 3.47 -1.60 2.49
C PHE A 117 4.17 -2.71 3.27
N LEU A 118 3.39 -3.59 3.90
CA LEU A 118 3.88 -4.69 4.74
C LEU A 118 3.80 -6.01 3.98
N ASP A 119 4.94 -6.67 3.82
CA ASP A 119 5.09 -7.95 3.11
C ASP A 119 5.54 -9.05 4.07
N THR A 120 4.90 -10.22 3.99
CA THR A 120 5.24 -11.41 4.79
C THR A 120 5.80 -12.55 3.94
N ASP A 121 5.85 -12.38 2.62
CA ASP A 121 6.38 -13.35 1.66
C ASP A 121 7.87 -13.02 1.39
N LEU A 122 8.72 -13.48 2.32
CA LEU A 122 10.16 -13.11 2.44
C LEU A 122 11.13 -14.23 2.07
#